data_AF-A0A6G0QQX8-F1
#
_entry.id   AF-A0A6G0QQX8-F1
#
_cell.length_a   1.000
_cell.length_b   1.000
_cell.length_c   1.000
_cell.angle_alpha   90.00
_cell.angle_beta   90.00
_cell.angle_gamma   90.00
#
_symmetry.space_group_name_H-M   'P 1'
#
loop_
_entity.id
_entity.type
_entity.pdbx_description
1 polymer ?
#
loop_
_entity_poly.entity_id
_entity_poly.type
_entity_poly.pdbx_seq_one_letter_code
_entity_poly.pdbx_strand_id
1 'polypeptide(L)'
;MNFETDAHALLRMLDANRCLECFELVVLFKNHSYIEDFRKHHLKPIDRLSKLDKKSKLAFLSVTLSGETSRDADRYRSAINRLDQHLVAAIFGFAAPPVLRKVYFRSFSADSESFEDISDSDEYDSAEDESGSEHSWEN
;
A
#
# COMPACT_ATOMS: atom_id res chain seq x y z
N MET A 1 9.07 -32.31 3.29
CA MET A 1 8.57 -31.11 2.58
C MET A 1 9.69 -30.60 1.70
N ASN A 2 9.41 -30.38 0.41
CA ASN A 2 10.38 -29.78 -0.49
C ASN A 2 10.07 -28.28 -0.58
N PHE A 3 10.86 -27.46 0.13
CA PHE A 3 10.63 -26.02 0.23
C PHE A 3 10.48 -25.34 -1.14
N GLU A 4 11.29 -25.73 -2.12
CA GLU A 4 11.23 -25.20 -3.48
C GLU A 4 9.90 -25.50 -4.16
N THR A 5 9.39 -26.73 -4.01
CA THR A 5 8.08 -27.12 -4.55
C THR A 5 6.95 -26.32 -3.88
N ASP A 6 7.01 -26.16 -2.57
CA ASP A 6 6.02 -25.41 -1.80
C ASP A 6 6.06 -23.91 -2.17
N ALA A 7 7.26 -23.33 -2.31
CA ALA A 7 7.45 -21.95 -2.75
C ALA A 7 6.88 -21.70 -4.15
N HIS A 8 7.14 -22.60 -5.11
CA HIS A 8 6.57 -22.52 -6.45
C HIS A 8 5.05 -22.64 -6.44
N ALA A 9 4.47 -23.52 -5.61
CA ALA A 9 3.03 -23.64 -5.48
C ALA A 9 2.40 -22.34 -4.94
N LEU A 10 3.03 -21.70 -3.96
CA LEU A 10 2.58 -20.44 -3.40
C LEU A 10 2.69 -19.29 -4.41
N LEU A 11 3.76 -19.21 -5.20
CA LEU A 11 3.89 -18.23 -6.28
C LEU A 11 2.77 -18.39 -7.33
N ARG A 12 2.50 -19.63 -7.77
CA ARG A 12 1.38 -19.92 -8.68
C ARG A 12 0.03 -19.53 -8.09
N MET A 13 -0.15 -19.73 -6.78
CA MET A 13 -1.34 -19.28 -6.09
C MET A 13 -1.44 -17.75 -6.11
N LEU A 14 -0.36 -17.01 -5.85
CA LEU A 14 -0.35 -15.55 -5.87
C LEU A 14 -0.55 -14.94 -7.27
N ASP A 15 -0.19 -15.66 -8.33
CA ASP A 15 -0.48 -15.28 -9.72
C ASP A 15 -1.97 -15.44 -10.05
N ALA A 16 -2.59 -16.53 -9.62
CA ALA A 16 -4.00 -16.81 -9.92
C ALA A 16 -4.97 -16.08 -8.99
N ASN A 17 -4.56 -15.82 -7.75
CA ASN A 17 -5.42 -15.22 -6.74
C ASN A 17 -5.58 -13.73 -7.00
N ARG A 18 -6.83 -13.27 -7.11
CA ARG A 18 -7.18 -11.86 -7.33
C ARG A 18 -7.78 -11.18 -6.11
N CYS A 19 -7.93 -11.85 -4.97
CA CYS A 19 -8.65 -11.30 -3.81
C CYS A 19 -7.81 -11.24 -2.52
N LEU A 20 -6.67 -11.93 -2.47
CA LEU A 20 -5.82 -12.02 -1.31
C LEU A 20 -5.12 -10.67 -1.06
N GLU A 21 -5.53 -9.98 0.01
CA GLU A 21 -4.97 -8.70 0.43
C GLU A 21 -3.66 -8.86 1.18
N CYS A 22 -3.56 -9.79 2.13
CA CYS A 22 -2.36 -9.97 2.95
C CYS A 22 -1.81 -11.38 2.80
N PHE A 23 -0.49 -11.48 2.67
CA PHE A 23 0.23 -12.74 2.63
C PHE A 23 1.54 -12.59 3.40
N GLU A 24 1.76 -13.40 4.43
CA GLU A 24 3.00 -13.40 5.22
C GLU A 24 3.80 -14.66 4.90
N LEU A 25 5.05 -14.45 4.53
CA LEU A 25 5.99 -15.52 4.22
C LEU A 25 7.04 -15.62 5.31
N VAL A 26 7.06 -16.76 6.00
CA VAL A 26 8.07 -17.09 7.00
C VAL A 26 9.08 -18.06 6.40
N VAL A 27 10.34 -17.63 6.23
CA VAL A 27 11.39 -18.42 5.55
C VAL A 27 12.63 -18.57 6.41
N LEU A 28 13.32 -19.71 6.28
CA LEU A 28 14.67 -19.83 6.81
C LEU A 28 15.61 -18.91 6.02
N PHE A 29 16.60 -18.34 6.70
CA PHE A 29 17.57 -17.42 6.08
C PHE A 29 18.23 -17.99 4.81
N LYS A 30 18.54 -19.29 4.79
CA LYS A 30 19.11 -19.99 3.62
C LYS A 30 18.23 -19.95 2.37
N ASN A 31 16.95 -19.64 2.50
CA ASN A 31 15.97 -19.60 1.42
C ASN A 31 15.57 -18.16 1.03
N HIS A 32 16.31 -17.13 1.48
CA HIS A 32 16.05 -15.72 1.16
C HIS A 32 15.97 -15.41 -0.33
N SER A 33 16.60 -16.22 -1.19
CA SER A 33 16.56 -16.03 -2.65
C SER A 33 15.14 -16.00 -3.24
N TYR A 34 14.18 -16.66 -2.60
CA TYR A 34 12.79 -16.68 -3.06
C TYR A 34 12.04 -15.39 -2.74
N ILE A 35 12.52 -14.57 -1.80
CA ILE A 35 11.84 -13.33 -1.40
C ILE A 35 11.60 -12.41 -2.59
N GLU A 36 12.57 -12.29 -3.50
CA GLU A 36 12.42 -11.43 -4.67
C GLU A 36 11.28 -11.89 -5.60
N ASP A 37 11.05 -13.19 -5.72
CA ASP A 37 9.93 -13.71 -6.51
C ASP A 37 8.58 -13.37 -5.86
N PHE A 38 8.47 -13.51 -4.54
CA PHE A 38 7.27 -13.11 -3.80
C PHE A 38 7.07 -11.59 -3.78
N ARG A 39 8.15 -10.80 -3.76
CA ARG A 39 8.11 -9.33 -3.75
C ARG A 39 7.49 -8.79 -5.03
N LYS A 40 7.61 -9.49 -6.17
CA LYS A 40 6.88 -9.15 -7.41
C LYS A 40 5.36 -9.13 -7.25
N HIS A 41 4.81 -9.76 -6.20
CA HIS A 41 3.37 -9.73 -5.90
C HIS A 41 2.98 -8.70 -4.85
N HIS A 42 3.96 -8.02 -4.24
CA HIS A 42 3.72 -6.90 -3.34
C HIS A 42 3.19 -5.69 -4.13
N LEU A 43 2.22 -4.97 -3.55
CA LEU A 43 1.52 -3.83 -4.13
C LEU A 43 0.79 -4.09 -5.47
N LYS A 44 0.58 -5.35 -5.85
CA LYS A 44 -0.28 -5.66 -7.00
C LYS A 44 -1.75 -5.33 -6.67
N PRO A 45 -2.48 -4.64 -7.57
CA PRO A 45 -3.92 -4.44 -7.43
C PRO A 45 -4.65 -5.77 -7.29
N ILE A 46 -5.67 -5.82 -6.43
CA ILE A 46 -6.58 -6.95 -6.29
C ILE A 46 -8.00 -6.56 -6.76
N ASP A 47 -8.83 -7.55 -7.08
CA ASP A 47 -10.26 -7.44 -7.44
C ASP A 47 -11.12 -7.08 -6.23
N ARG A 48 -10.63 -6.12 -5.44
CA ARG A 48 -11.32 -5.50 -4.32
C ARG A 48 -11.11 -4.00 -4.40
N LEU A 49 -12.22 -3.30 -4.48
CA LEU A 49 -12.24 -1.85 -4.45
C LEU A 49 -12.10 -1.38 -3.00
N SER A 50 -11.28 -0.36 -2.78
CA SER A 50 -11.27 0.31 -1.48
C SER A 50 -12.59 1.07 -1.28
N LYS A 51 -12.81 1.58 -0.07
CA LYS A 51 -13.91 2.53 0.14
C LYS A 51 -13.41 3.89 -0.32
N LEU A 52 -14.09 4.49 -1.31
CA LEU A 52 -13.89 5.89 -1.65
C LEU A 52 -14.03 6.75 -0.38
N ASP A 53 -13.13 7.73 -0.21
CA ASP A 53 -13.08 8.54 0.98
C ASP A 53 -14.36 9.38 1.13
N LYS A 54 -14.68 9.76 2.38
CA LYS A 54 -15.91 10.49 2.67
C LYS A 54 -15.95 11.87 1.99
N LYS A 55 -14.81 12.53 1.81
CA LYS A 55 -14.75 13.87 1.21
C LYS A 55 -15.07 13.80 -0.28
N SER A 56 -14.52 12.82 -1.00
CA SER A 56 -14.84 12.58 -2.42
C SER A 56 -16.30 12.24 -2.62
N LYS A 57 -16.89 11.40 -1.76
CA LYS A 57 -18.34 11.13 -1.77
C LYS A 57 -19.15 12.39 -1.52
N LEU A 58 -18.76 13.20 -0.53
CA LEU A 58 -19.45 14.44 -0.19
C LEU A 58 -19.34 15.48 -1.31
N ALA A 59 -18.18 15.62 -1.95
CA ALA A 59 -17.95 16.53 -3.07
C ALA A 59 -18.76 16.12 -4.31
N PHE A 60 -18.84 14.82 -4.60
CA PHE A 60 -19.74 14.33 -5.64
C PHE A 60 -21.18 14.67 -5.30
N LEU A 61 -21.63 14.32 -4.08
CA LEU A 61 -23.00 14.59 -3.66
C LEU A 61 -23.34 16.08 -3.64
N SER A 62 -22.42 16.95 -3.21
CA SER A 62 -22.65 18.39 -3.17
C SER A 62 -22.82 18.98 -4.57
N VAL A 63 -22.06 18.55 -5.57
CA VAL A 63 -22.26 18.99 -6.96
C VAL A 63 -23.60 18.49 -7.50
N THR A 64 -24.00 17.28 -7.13
CA THR A 64 -25.26 16.68 -7.60
C THR A 64 -26.51 17.23 -6.92
N LEU A 65 -26.40 17.68 -5.66
CA LEU A 65 -27.53 18.09 -4.81
C LEU A 65 -27.57 19.60 -4.51
N SER A 66 -26.45 20.32 -4.63
CA SER A 66 -26.42 21.78 -4.41
C SER A 66 -27.31 22.45 -5.43
N GLY A 67 -28.09 23.46 -5.00
CA GLY A 67 -29.22 24.11 -5.68
C GLY A 67 -28.92 25.36 -6.51
N GLU A 68 -27.66 25.82 -6.62
CA GLU A 68 -27.35 27.13 -7.23
C GLU A 68 -27.15 27.10 -8.76
N THR A 69 -28.21 27.57 -9.44
CA THR A 69 -28.45 28.18 -10.76
C THR A 69 -27.47 28.09 -11.94
N SER A 70 -27.96 27.51 -13.04
CA SER A 70 -27.83 27.93 -14.45
C SER A 70 -28.85 27.11 -15.28
N ARG A 71 -29.40 27.63 -16.39
CA ARG A 71 -30.39 26.90 -17.23
C ARG A 71 -29.87 25.55 -17.74
N ASP A 72 -28.56 25.41 -17.92
CA ASP A 72 -27.94 24.11 -18.23
C ASP A 72 -27.84 23.19 -17.01
N ALA A 73 -27.59 23.75 -15.81
CA ALA A 73 -27.51 23.00 -14.56
C ALA A 73 -28.84 22.34 -14.17
N ASP A 74 -29.99 22.94 -14.51
CA ASP A 74 -31.30 22.34 -14.29
C ASP A 74 -31.51 21.05 -15.10
N ARG A 75 -30.95 20.97 -16.32
CA ARG A 75 -31.03 19.78 -17.17
C ARG A 75 -30.15 18.65 -16.63
N TYR A 76 -28.92 18.97 -16.19
CA TYR A 76 -28.02 18.01 -15.55
C TYR A 76 -28.56 17.52 -14.20
N ARG A 77 -29.17 18.40 -13.39
CA ARG A 77 -29.82 17.98 -12.14
C ARG A 77 -31.04 17.10 -12.37
N SER A 78 -31.87 17.38 -13.38
CA SER A 78 -32.98 16.49 -13.72
C SER A 78 -32.49 15.09 -14.09
N ALA A 79 -31.33 14.98 -14.75
CA ALA A 79 -30.71 13.69 -15.04
C ALA A 79 -30.12 13.01 -13.78
N ILE A 80 -29.48 13.77 -12.89
CA ILE A 80 -28.85 13.22 -11.67
C ILE A 80 -29.86 12.91 -10.55
N ASN A 81 -30.93 13.70 -10.41
CA ASN A 81 -32.04 13.38 -9.50
C ASN A 81 -32.79 12.12 -9.91
N ARG A 82 -32.57 11.64 -11.14
CA ARG A 82 -33.06 10.35 -11.66
C ARG A 82 -32.02 9.24 -11.55
N LEU A 83 -30.80 9.54 -11.06
CA LEU A 83 -29.78 8.54 -10.84
C LEU A 83 -30.20 7.69 -9.65
N ASP A 84 -30.47 6.42 -9.92
CA ASP A 84 -30.76 5.44 -8.89
C ASP A 84 -29.58 5.31 -7.91
N GLN A 85 -29.87 4.99 -6.64
CA GLN A 85 -28.88 4.72 -5.60
C GLN A 85 -27.89 3.64 -6.06
N HIS A 86 -28.34 2.67 -6.84
CA HIS A 86 -27.49 1.65 -7.45
C HIS A 86 -26.45 2.23 -8.42
N LEU A 87 -26.81 3.23 -9.23
CA LEU A 87 -25.87 3.89 -10.14
C LEU A 87 -24.88 4.77 -9.38
N VAL A 88 -25.32 5.48 -8.34
CA VAL A 88 -24.40 6.25 -7.48
C VAL A 88 -23.39 5.31 -6.80
N ALA A 89 -23.85 4.16 -6.30
CA ALA A 89 -22.98 3.14 -5.73
C ALA A 89 -22.00 2.57 -6.77
N ALA A 90 -22.45 2.36 -8.01
CA ALA A 90 -21.59 1.92 -9.10
C ALA A 90 -20.52 2.96 -9.47
N ILE A 91 -20.86 4.25 -9.49
CA ILE A 91 -19.89 5.34 -9.70
C ILE A 91 -18.84 5.36 -8.59
N PHE A 92 -19.27 5.27 -7.33
CA PHE A 92 -18.32 5.23 -6.22
C PHE A 92 -17.47 3.96 -6.20
N GLY A 93 -18.02 2.82 -6.60
CA GLY A 93 -17.25 1.60 -6.79
C GLY A 93 -16.21 1.77 -7.90
N PHE A 94 -16.61 2.30 -9.04
CA PHE A 94 -15.72 2.54 -10.18
C PHE A 94 -14.60 3.55 -9.86
N ALA A 95 -14.92 4.63 -9.14
CA ALA A 95 -13.97 5.66 -8.76
C ALA A 95 -13.07 5.27 -7.58
N ALA A 96 -13.41 4.21 -6.85
CA ALA A 96 -12.60 3.79 -5.71
C ALA A 96 -11.25 3.21 -6.19
N PRO A 97 -10.13 3.61 -5.56
CA PRO A 97 -8.84 3.02 -5.90
C PRO A 97 -8.83 1.53 -5.56
N PRO A 98 -8.13 0.70 -6.34
CA PRO A 98 -7.99 -0.71 -6.04
C PRO A 98 -7.24 -0.90 -4.72
N VAL A 99 -7.63 -1.91 -3.94
CA VAL A 99 -6.82 -2.36 -2.81
C VAL A 99 -5.54 -2.99 -3.35
N LEU A 100 -4.42 -2.75 -2.69
CA LEU A 100 -3.12 -3.29 -3.06
C LEU A 100 -2.76 -4.46 -2.14
N ARG A 101 -2.26 -5.55 -2.72
CA ARG A 101 -1.76 -6.70 -1.96
C ARG A 101 -0.54 -6.33 -1.14
N LYS A 102 -0.46 -6.83 0.09
CA LYS A 102 0.66 -6.71 1.00
C LYS A 102 1.27 -8.09 1.23
N VAL A 103 2.48 -8.25 0.71
CA VAL A 103 3.34 -9.40 0.97
C VAL A 103 4.35 -9.02 2.05
N TYR A 104 4.34 -9.74 3.16
CA TYR A 104 5.25 -9.55 4.30
C TYR A 104 6.25 -10.70 4.37
N PHE A 105 7.42 -10.42 4.91
CA PHE A 105 8.52 -11.38 5.01
C PHE A 105 9.04 -11.43 6.43
N ARG A 106 9.20 -12.64 6.94
CA ARG A 106 9.84 -12.90 8.22
C ARG A 106 10.90 -13.96 8.01
N SER A 107 12.17 -13.61 8.24
CA SER A 107 13.26 -14.59 8.18
C SER A 107 13.69 -15.04 9.57
N PHE A 108 14.05 -16.31 9.70
CA PHE A 108 14.66 -16.84 10.92
C PHE A 108 15.87 -17.70 10.57
N SER A 109 16.92 -17.67 11.42
CA SER A 109 18.00 -18.64 11.36
C SER A 109 17.62 -19.85 12.20
N ALA A 110 18.01 -21.05 11.76
CA ALA A 110 17.72 -22.29 12.49
C ALA A 110 18.49 -22.39 13.82
N ASP A 111 19.47 -21.51 14.01
CA ASP A 111 20.44 -21.56 15.11
C ASP A 111 20.23 -20.43 16.13
N SER A 112 19.25 -19.53 15.96
CA SER A 112 18.98 -18.46 16.93
C SER A 112 17.67 -18.67 17.70
N GLU A 113 17.80 -18.83 19.01
CA GLU A 113 16.75 -18.50 19.98
C GLU A 113 16.62 -16.98 20.20
N SER A 114 16.98 -16.14 19.21
CA SER A 114 16.78 -14.69 19.27
C SER A 114 16.24 -14.17 17.95
N PHE A 115 15.09 -13.52 18.05
CA PHE A 115 14.42 -12.80 16.98
C PHE A 115 15.09 -11.43 16.83
N GLU A 116 15.93 -11.25 15.82
CA GLU A 116 16.41 -9.92 15.46
C GLU A 116 15.47 -9.32 14.41
N ASP A 117 14.75 -8.29 14.85
CA ASP A 117 13.88 -7.45 14.03
C ASP A 117 14.76 -6.48 13.24
N ILE A 118 15.00 -6.78 11.97
CA ILE A 118 15.75 -5.89 11.08
C ILE A 118 14.75 -4.85 10.54
N SER A 119 14.42 -3.86 11.37
CA SER A 119 13.69 -2.66 10.99
C SER A 119 14.68 -1.49 10.89
N ASP A 120 14.88 -1.00 9.65
CA ASP A 120 15.54 0.25 9.22
C ASP A 120 16.61 0.85 10.15
N SER A 121 17.87 0.61 9.79
CA SER A 121 19.01 1.39 10.30
C SER A 121 19.29 2.54 9.34
N ASP A 122 18.75 3.72 9.64
CA ASP A 122 19.20 4.98 9.05
C ASP A 122 20.64 5.27 9.53
N GLU A 123 21.53 5.39 8.55
CA GLU A 123 22.97 5.63 8.66
C GLU A 123 23.24 7.04 9.22
N TYR A 124 23.67 7.13 10.49
CA TYR A 124 24.18 8.36 11.08
C TYR A 124 25.68 8.48 10.77
N ASP A 125 26.04 9.32 9.80
CA ASP A 125 27.41 9.79 9.63
C ASP A 125 27.75 10.78 10.76
N SER A 126 28.53 10.33 11.73
CA SER A 126 29.23 11.18 12.69
C SER A 126 30.73 11.05 12.46
N ALA A 127 31.30 11.99 11.70
CA ALA A 127 32.74 12.20 11.68
C ALA A 127 33.04 13.45 12.52
N GLU A 128 33.46 13.21 13.77
CA GLU A 128 34.23 14.17 14.54
C GLU A 128 35.66 14.19 13.97
N ASP A 129 36.21 15.38 13.78
CA ASP A 129 37.66 15.59 13.77
C ASP A 129 37.97 16.85 14.60
N GLU A 130 38.44 16.62 15.81
CA GLU A 130 39.20 17.59 16.62
C GLU A 130 40.60 17.78 16.01
N SER A 131 41.08 19.02 15.95
CA SER A 131 42.42 19.38 16.42
C SER A 131 42.60 20.90 16.42
N GLY A 132 43.17 21.38 17.52
CA GLY A 132 43.18 22.78 17.92
C GLY A 132 44.30 23.64 17.32
N SER A 133 44.24 24.93 17.64
CA SER A 133 45.40 25.71 18.11
C SER A 133 44.95 27.10 18.60
N GLU A 134 45.09 27.29 19.91
CA GLU A 134 45.56 28.44 20.67
C GLU A 134 45.50 29.89 20.12
N HIS A 135 45.00 30.77 21.00
CA HIS A 135 45.46 32.14 21.32
C HIS A 135 45.47 33.25 20.24
N SER A 136 44.71 34.33 20.47
CA SER A 136 45.18 35.51 21.25
C SER A 136 44.20 36.68 21.12
N TRP A 137 43.99 37.37 22.24
CA TRP A 137 43.20 38.60 22.38
C TRP A 137 43.86 39.80 21.67
N GLU A 138 43.06 40.77 21.21
CA GLU A 138 42.98 42.13 21.80
C GLU A 138 42.16 43.10 20.94
N ASN A 139 41.23 43.78 21.64
CA ASN A 139 40.58 45.09 21.45
C ASN A 139 40.27 45.66 20.05
#